data_AF-A0A1Y2ENJ8-F1
#
_entry.id   AF-A0A1Y2ENJ8-F1
#
_cell.length_a   1.000
_cell.length_b   1.000
_cell.length_c   1.000
_cell.angle_alpha   90.00
_cell.angle_beta   90.00
_cell.angle_gamma   90.00
#
_symmetry.space_group_name_H-M   'P 1'
#
loop_
_entity.id
_entity.type
_entity.pdbx_description
1 polymer ?
#
loop_
_entity_poly.entity_id
_entity_poly.type
_entity_poly.pdbx_seq_one_letter_code
_entity_poly.pdbx_strand_id
1 'polypeptide(L)'
;MNKILENKIDTYINNNNYQVNAINHKDSSSNESANEIEQEQNEINTKGNKEISEFKKEVLEDHFINLNAEEYIKDRDNSRKIIMKNEFSNTTEKYATKKQNEIKIGEFVKVKKFSRYKLDPYFVGPYQVVKKKFNTVQLMDPNIHTCLERPVHLKNIIKFNTT
;
A
#
# COMPACT_ATOMS: atom_id res chain seq x y z
N MET A 1 -24.71 -2.89 17.30
CA MET A 1 -23.72 -3.64 18.11
C MET A 1 -23.30 -4.86 17.27
N ASN A 2 -22.01 -5.17 17.19
CA ASN A 2 -21.49 -6.17 16.22
C ASN A 2 -21.90 -7.59 16.65
N LYS A 3 -22.46 -8.42 15.76
CA LYS A 3 -22.97 -9.78 16.08
C LYS A 3 -21.92 -10.68 16.75
N ILE A 4 -20.64 -10.45 16.45
CA ILE A 4 -19.52 -11.19 17.05
C ILE A 4 -19.29 -10.77 18.51
N LEU A 5 -19.51 -9.49 18.83
CA LEU A 5 -19.37 -8.94 20.17
C LEU A 5 -20.48 -9.46 21.10
N GLU A 6 -21.71 -9.49 20.59
CA GLU A 6 -22.88 -10.08 21.27
C GLU A 6 -22.62 -11.56 21.61
N ASN A 7 -22.17 -12.36 20.63
CA ASN A 7 -21.86 -13.77 20.84
C ASN A 7 -20.76 -14.02 21.91
N LYS A 8 -19.72 -13.17 21.99
CA LYS A 8 -18.65 -13.34 22.99
C LYS A 8 -19.14 -13.02 24.40
N ILE A 9 -19.95 -11.97 24.54
CA ILE A 9 -20.55 -11.57 25.82
C ILE A 9 -21.52 -12.66 26.30
N ASP A 10 -22.36 -13.18 25.40
CA ASP A 10 -23.33 -14.22 25.73
C ASP A 10 -22.67 -15.54 26.13
N THR A 11 -21.55 -15.89 25.49
CA THR A 11 -20.78 -17.09 25.86
C THR A 11 -20.17 -16.98 27.25
N TYR A 12 -19.63 -15.80 27.62
CA TYR A 12 -19.07 -15.58 28.96
C TYR A 12 -20.14 -15.61 30.05
N ILE A 13 -21.31 -15.02 29.81
CA ILE A 13 -22.45 -15.03 30.74
C ILE A 13 -22.97 -16.46 30.95
N ASN A 14 -23.11 -17.24 29.88
CA ASN A 14 -23.59 -18.62 29.97
C ASN A 14 -22.63 -19.53 30.76
N ASN A 15 -21.31 -19.35 30.61
CA ASN A 15 -20.32 -20.13 31.34
C ASN A 15 -20.29 -19.80 32.84
N ASN A 16 -20.48 -18.53 33.22
CA ASN A 16 -20.56 -18.14 34.63
C ASN A 16 -21.82 -18.71 35.30
N ASN A 17 -22.98 -18.66 34.62
CA ASN A 17 -24.22 -19.26 35.14
C ASN A 17 -24.10 -20.79 35.32
N TYR A 18 -23.32 -21.47 34.47
CA TYR A 18 -23.06 -22.90 34.60
C TYR A 18 -22.22 -23.24 35.85
N GLN A 19 -21.25 -22.40 36.21
CA GLN A 19 -20.45 -22.59 37.43
C GLN A 19 -21.26 -22.35 38.70
N VAL A 20 -22.11 -21.31 38.73
CA VAL A 20 -23.02 -21.05 39.86
C VAL A 20 -23.99 -22.21 40.08
N ASN A 21 -24.54 -22.79 39.00
CA ASN A 21 -25.43 -23.95 39.09
C ASN A 21 -24.72 -25.25 39.48
N ALA A 22 -23.44 -25.43 39.14
CA ALA A 22 -22.66 -26.60 39.53
C ALA A 22 -22.31 -26.62 41.04
N ILE A 23 -22.24 -25.45 41.67
CA ILE A 23 -22.03 -25.31 43.13
C ILE A 23 -23.32 -25.67 43.89
N ASN A 24 -24.49 -25.21 43.41
CA ASN A 24 -25.80 -25.53 44.00
C ASN A 24 -26.13 -27.05 44.09
N HIS A 25 -25.42 -27.89 43.33
CA HIS A 25 -25.61 -29.35 43.34
C HIS A 25 -24.60 -30.12 44.21
N LYS A 26 -23.61 -29.46 44.85
CA LYS A 26 -22.57 -30.14 45.62
C LYS A 26 -22.84 -30.25 47.13
N ASP A 27 -23.74 -29.46 47.70
CA ASP A 27 -23.85 -29.33 49.15
C ASP A 27 -25.12 -29.97 49.74
N SER A 28 -25.50 -31.16 49.25
CA SER A 28 -26.56 -31.94 49.89
C SER A 28 -26.09 -32.69 51.16
N SER A 29 -25.01 -32.25 51.82
CA SER A 29 -24.36 -33.00 52.91
C SER A 29 -23.79 -32.18 54.09
N SER A 30 -23.97 -30.86 54.18
CA SER A 30 -23.52 -30.08 55.34
C SER A 30 -24.67 -29.29 55.98
N ASN A 31 -24.87 -29.50 57.28
CA ASN A 31 -25.77 -28.70 58.12
C ASN A 31 -25.14 -27.33 58.38
N GLU A 32 -25.29 -26.39 57.46
CA GLU A 32 -25.04 -24.97 57.70
C GLU A 32 -26.36 -24.19 57.73
N SER A 33 -26.40 -23.15 58.56
CA SER A 33 -27.65 -22.45 58.86
C SER A 33 -28.15 -21.68 57.62
N ALA A 34 -29.46 -21.69 57.38
CA ALA A 34 -30.06 -21.09 56.18
C ALA A 34 -29.68 -19.61 55.94
N ASN A 35 -29.30 -18.88 57.00
CA ASN A 35 -28.85 -17.48 56.91
C ASN A 35 -27.41 -17.33 56.39
N GLU A 36 -26.51 -18.28 56.66
CA GLU A 36 -25.12 -18.24 56.15
C GLU A 36 -25.09 -18.55 54.65
N ILE A 37 -25.92 -19.50 54.21
CA ILE A 37 -26.07 -19.88 52.79
C ILE A 37 -26.64 -18.71 51.96
N GLU A 38 -27.63 -17.96 52.47
CA GLU A 38 -28.17 -16.78 51.78
C GLU A 38 -27.16 -15.62 51.70
N GLN A 39 -26.29 -15.45 52.69
CA GLN A 39 -25.24 -14.41 52.67
C GLN A 39 -24.14 -14.75 51.67
N GLU A 40 -23.65 -15.99 51.65
CA GLU A 40 -22.63 -16.43 50.69
C GLU A 40 -23.15 -16.35 49.25
N GLN A 41 -24.40 -16.74 48.98
CA GLN A 41 -24.99 -16.61 47.64
C GLN A 41 -25.11 -15.15 47.18
N ASN A 42 -25.47 -14.23 48.08
CA ASN A 42 -25.55 -12.80 47.76
C ASN A 42 -24.18 -12.15 47.52
N GLU A 43 -23.14 -12.56 48.25
CA GLU A 43 -21.75 -12.13 48.01
C GLU A 43 -21.20 -12.67 46.68
N ILE A 44 -21.51 -13.93 46.34
CA ILE A 44 -21.12 -14.53 45.06
C ILE A 44 -21.82 -13.82 43.89
N ASN A 45 -23.13 -13.53 44.02
CA ASN A 45 -23.90 -12.84 42.99
C ASN A 45 -23.41 -11.40 42.78
N THR A 46 -23.08 -10.67 43.85
CA THR A 46 -22.57 -9.30 43.75
C THR A 46 -21.15 -9.26 43.16
N LYS A 47 -20.29 -10.21 43.52
CA LYS A 47 -18.92 -10.33 42.97
C LYS A 47 -18.93 -10.74 41.50
N GLY A 48 -19.72 -11.74 41.11
CA GLY A 48 -19.86 -12.16 39.71
C GLY A 48 -20.45 -11.07 38.81
N ASN A 49 -21.43 -10.30 39.31
CA ASN A 49 -21.98 -9.17 38.56
C ASN A 49 -20.97 -8.03 38.34
N LYS A 50 -20.09 -7.78 39.32
CA LYS A 50 -19.02 -6.79 39.19
C LYS A 50 -17.98 -7.23 38.15
N GLU A 51 -17.54 -8.48 38.19
CA GLU A 51 -16.59 -9.06 37.23
C GLU A 51 -17.15 -9.06 35.80
N ILE A 52 -18.43 -9.41 35.60
CA ILE A 52 -19.09 -9.31 34.29
C ILE A 52 -19.14 -7.86 33.78
N SER A 53 -19.35 -6.89 34.67
CA SER A 53 -19.38 -5.48 34.31
C SER A 53 -18.00 -4.96 33.87
N GLU A 54 -16.93 -5.41 34.52
CA GLU A 54 -15.55 -5.06 34.19
C GLU A 54 -15.13 -5.71 32.87
N PHE A 55 -15.44 -6.99 32.66
CA PHE A 55 -15.18 -7.68 31.39
C PHE A 55 -15.89 -7.02 30.20
N LYS A 56 -17.16 -6.59 30.39
CA LYS A 56 -17.89 -5.85 29.34
C LYS A 56 -17.21 -4.53 28.97
N LYS A 57 -16.62 -3.82 29.96
CA LYS A 57 -15.89 -2.57 29.72
C LYS A 57 -14.60 -2.83 28.94
N GLU A 58 -13.81 -3.80 29.37
CA GLU A 58 -12.54 -4.16 28.71
C GLU A 58 -12.75 -4.56 27.24
N VAL A 59 -13.75 -5.41 26.98
CA VAL A 59 -14.09 -5.84 25.61
C VAL A 59 -14.58 -4.69 24.73
N LEU A 60 -15.27 -3.69 25.30
CA LEU A 60 -15.70 -2.49 24.58
C LEU A 60 -14.52 -1.55 24.28
N GLU A 61 -13.60 -1.37 25.23
CA GLU A 61 -12.40 -0.55 25.06
C GLU A 61 -11.47 -1.15 24.00
N ASP A 62 -11.21 -2.46 24.03
CA ASP A 62 -10.42 -3.17 23.02
C ASP A 62 -11.03 -3.05 21.62
N HIS A 63 -12.36 -3.13 21.51
CA HIS A 63 -13.04 -2.96 20.23
C HIS A 63 -12.93 -1.51 19.72
N PHE A 64 -13.00 -0.52 20.62
CA PHE A 64 -12.87 0.89 20.25
C PHE A 64 -11.44 1.23 19.78
N ILE A 65 -10.41 0.70 20.44
CA ILE A 65 -9.01 0.86 20.04
C ILE A 65 -8.77 0.25 18.64
N ASN A 66 -9.31 -0.95 18.39
CA ASN A 66 -9.15 -1.62 17.10
C ASN A 66 -9.83 -0.90 15.94
N LEU A 67 -11.03 -0.34 16.15
CA LEU A 67 -11.72 0.47 15.13
C LEU A 67 -10.91 1.70 14.73
N ASN A 68 -10.36 2.42 15.70
CA ASN A 68 -9.54 3.61 15.44
C ASN A 68 -8.24 3.26 14.70
N ALA A 69 -7.65 2.10 14.99
CA ALA A 69 -6.47 1.62 14.27
C ALA A 69 -6.75 1.29 12.79
N GLU A 70 -7.89 0.66 12.50
CA GLU A 70 -8.29 0.36 11.12
C GLU A 70 -8.58 1.62 10.29
N GLU A 71 -9.22 2.62 10.89
CA GLU A 71 -9.50 3.90 10.24
C GLU A 71 -8.21 4.65 9.91
N TYR A 72 -7.25 4.68 10.85
CA TYR A 72 -5.92 5.26 10.65
C TYR A 72 -5.12 4.57 9.53
N ILE A 73 -5.24 3.25 9.40
CA ILE A 73 -4.57 2.48 8.32
C ILE A 73 -5.16 2.83 6.95
N LYS A 74 -6.49 2.97 6.84
CA LYS A 74 -7.17 3.31 5.57
C LYS A 74 -6.76 4.69 5.05
N ASP A 75 -6.66 5.69 5.93
CA ASP A 75 -6.25 7.04 5.56
C ASP A 75 -4.77 7.11 5.12
N ARG A 76 -3.90 6.34 5.77
CA ARG A 76 -2.48 6.22 5.39
C ARG A 76 -2.30 5.61 4.00
N ASP A 77 -3.06 4.55 3.69
CA ASP A 77 -2.97 3.88 2.40
C ASP A 77 -3.55 4.73 1.27
N ASN A 78 -4.63 5.48 1.54
CA ASN A 78 -5.18 6.42 0.58
C ASN A 78 -4.20 7.56 0.28
N SER A 79 -3.57 8.11 1.31
CA SER A 79 -2.55 9.15 1.18
C SER A 79 -1.34 8.67 0.36
N ARG A 80 -0.85 7.45 0.60
CA ARG A 80 0.23 6.84 -0.19
C ARG A 80 -0.15 6.65 -1.66
N LYS A 81 -1.37 6.19 -1.96
CA LYS A 81 -1.86 6.05 -3.33
C LYS A 81 -1.92 7.39 -4.06
N ILE A 82 -2.32 8.47 -3.38
CA ILE A 82 -2.38 9.82 -3.95
C ILE A 82 -0.96 10.35 -4.23
N ILE A 83 -0.03 10.22 -3.28
CA ILE A 83 1.36 10.66 -3.45
C ILE A 83 2.02 9.94 -4.64
N MET A 84 1.89 8.61 -4.71
CA MET A 84 2.46 7.83 -5.83
C MET A 84 1.89 8.24 -7.19
N LYS A 85 0.58 8.53 -7.28
CA LYS A 85 -0.04 9.02 -8.51
C LYS A 85 0.53 10.39 -8.93
N ASN A 86 0.68 11.30 -7.98
CA ASN A 86 1.17 12.66 -8.25
C ASN A 86 2.64 12.66 -8.68
N GLU A 87 3.51 11.86 -8.04
CA GLU A 87 4.92 11.73 -8.43
C GLU A 87 5.08 11.12 -9.84
N PHE A 88 4.25 10.15 -10.19
CA PHE A 88 4.27 9.53 -11.52
C PHE A 88 3.81 10.50 -12.62
N SER A 89 2.81 11.34 -12.34
CA SER A 89 2.33 12.37 -13.29
C SER A 89 3.35 13.50 -13.55
N ASN A 90 4.04 13.96 -12.50
CA ASN A 90 5.03 15.03 -12.62
C ASN A 90 6.30 14.63 -13.37
N THR A 91 6.61 13.33 -13.43
CA THR A 91 7.76 12.84 -14.19
C THR A 91 7.46 12.72 -15.67
N THR A 92 6.28 12.24 -16.07
CA THR A 92 5.91 12.07 -17.49
C THR A 92 5.77 13.41 -18.23
N GLU A 93 5.19 14.44 -17.60
CA GLU A 93 5.03 15.77 -18.20
C GLU A 93 6.37 16.47 -18.51
N LYS A 94 7.37 16.31 -17.64
CA LYS A 94 8.72 16.90 -17.84
C LYS A 94 9.47 16.31 -19.03
N TYR A 95 9.13 15.10 -19.46
CA TYR A 95 9.71 14.51 -20.67
C TYR A 95 8.95 14.91 -21.93
N ALA A 96 7.63 15.14 -21.87
CA ALA A 96 6.81 15.42 -23.05
C ALA A 96 7.23 16.68 -23.84
N THR A 97 7.82 17.68 -23.19
CA THR A 97 8.10 19.01 -23.78
C THR A 97 9.48 19.16 -24.44
N LYS A 98 10.35 18.14 -24.42
CA LYS A 98 11.66 18.24 -25.08
C LYS A 98 11.51 18.07 -26.59
N LYS A 99 11.93 19.06 -27.39
CA LYS A 99 11.95 19.01 -28.88
C LYS A 99 12.59 17.73 -29.46
N GLN A 100 13.50 17.09 -28.72
CA GLN A 100 14.12 15.82 -29.11
C GLN A 100 13.13 14.64 -29.13
N ASN A 101 12.04 14.71 -28.38
CA ASN A 101 10.97 13.72 -28.39
C ASN A 101 10.07 13.82 -29.63
N GLU A 102 10.14 14.93 -30.38
CA GLU A 102 9.45 15.09 -31.66
C GLU A 102 10.16 14.36 -32.82
N ILE A 103 11.31 13.73 -32.58
CA ILE A 103 12.02 12.95 -33.62
C ILE A 103 11.17 11.74 -34.01
N LYS A 104 10.86 11.59 -35.30
CA LYS A 104 10.02 10.51 -35.83
C LYS A 104 10.86 9.48 -36.60
N ILE A 105 10.31 8.28 -36.77
CA ILE A 105 10.88 7.26 -37.65
C ILE A 105 10.86 7.79 -39.09
N GLY A 106 11.94 7.54 -39.83
CA GLY A 106 12.16 8.03 -41.19
C GLY A 106 12.88 9.38 -41.27
N GLU A 107 12.91 10.17 -40.19
CA GLU A 107 13.61 11.46 -40.17
C GLU A 107 15.14 11.28 -40.19
N PHE A 108 15.84 12.29 -40.73
CA PHE A 108 17.29 12.37 -40.70
C PHE A 108 17.76 13.15 -39.48
N VAL A 109 18.84 12.66 -38.86
CA VAL A 109 19.40 13.22 -37.65
C VAL A 109 20.94 13.19 -37.66
N LYS A 110 21.57 14.03 -36.85
CA LYS A 110 23.02 13.96 -36.57
C LYS A 110 23.27 13.53 -35.13
N VAL A 111 24.34 12.78 -34.90
CA VAL A 111 24.71 12.18 -33.61
C VAL A 111 25.93 12.87 -33.04
N LYS A 112 25.93 13.16 -31.73
CA LYS A 112 27.07 13.76 -31.04
C LYS A 112 28.27 12.80 -31.02
N LYS A 113 29.44 13.26 -31.45
CA LYS A 113 30.72 12.54 -31.36
C LYS A 113 31.34 12.79 -29.97
N PHE A 114 31.41 11.74 -29.14
CA PHE A 114 31.95 11.85 -27.77
C PHE A 114 33.48 11.95 -27.76
N SER A 115 34.14 11.09 -28.53
CA SER A 115 35.60 11.08 -28.68
C SER A 115 35.96 11.86 -29.94
N ARG A 116 36.03 13.19 -29.82
CA ARG A 116 36.39 14.09 -30.92
C ARG A 116 37.73 14.76 -30.65
N TYR A 117 38.52 14.98 -31.70
CA TYR A 117 39.64 15.92 -31.63
C TYR A 117 39.14 17.37 -31.77
N LYS A 118 39.98 18.36 -31.42
CA LYS A 118 39.56 19.78 -31.36
C LYS A 118 38.96 20.29 -32.68
N LEU A 119 39.44 19.81 -33.82
CA LEU A 119 39.02 20.23 -35.15
C LEU A 119 37.88 19.37 -35.74
N ASP A 120 37.53 18.27 -35.08
CA ASP A 120 36.49 17.38 -35.58
C ASP A 120 35.08 17.96 -35.36
N PRO A 121 34.16 17.73 -36.33
CA PRO A 121 32.75 18.06 -36.16
C PRO A 121 32.18 17.46 -34.88
N TYR A 122 31.39 18.27 -34.16
CA TYR A 122 30.76 17.83 -32.92
C TYR A 122 29.60 16.85 -33.17
N PHE A 123 28.90 17.01 -34.30
CA PHE A 123 27.81 16.13 -34.72
C PHE A 123 28.14 15.49 -36.08
N VAL A 124 27.92 14.18 -36.19
CA VAL A 124 28.18 13.36 -37.38
C VAL A 124 26.88 12.79 -37.96
N GLY A 125 26.86 12.53 -39.26
CA GLY A 125 25.67 12.11 -40.01
C GLY A 125 25.51 12.92 -41.30
N PRO A 126 24.37 12.81 -42.00
CA PRO A 126 23.07 12.40 -41.46
C PRO A 126 22.86 10.88 -41.36
N TYR A 127 22.11 10.46 -40.34
CA TYR A 127 21.61 9.11 -40.15
C TYR A 127 20.09 9.10 -40.21
N GLN A 128 19.49 8.03 -40.74
CA GLN A 128 18.04 7.85 -40.76
C GLN A 128 17.57 7.13 -39.49
N VAL A 129 16.48 7.59 -38.91
CA VAL A 129 15.84 6.93 -37.76
C VAL A 129 15.02 5.72 -38.24
N VAL A 130 15.42 4.50 -37.86
CA VAL A 130 14.74 3.27 -38.29
C VAL A 130 13.77 2.75 -37.23
N LYS A 131 14.14 2.86 -35.95
CA LYS A 131 13.27 2.46 -34.82
C LYS A 131 13.38 3.47 -33.70
N LYS A 132 12.28 3.68 -32.96
CA LYS A 132 12.25 4.55 -31.77
C LYS A 132 11.70 3.78 -30.58
N LYS A 133 12.41 3.85 -29.45
CA LYS A 133 12.01 3.25 -28.18
C LYS A 133 12.19 4.27 -27.07
N PHE A 134 11.08 4.78 -26.55
CA PHE A 134 11.06 5.77 -25.46
C PHE A 134 12.05 6.92 -25.70
N ASN A 135 13.21 6.90 -25.04
CA ASN A 135 14.27 7.91 -25.09
C ASN A 135 15.47 7.55 -26.00
N THR A 136 15.39 6.47 -26.77
CA THR A 136 16.45 5.98 -27.67
C THR A 136 15.93 5.74 -29.08
N VAL A 137 16.83 5.80 -30.06
CA VAL A 137 16.54 5.50 -31.47
C VAL A 137 17.60 4.60 -32.06
N GLN A 138 17.17 3.68 -32.92
CA GLN A 138 18.04 2.90 -33.79
C GLN A 138 18.26 3.71 -35.06
N LEU A 139 19.52 3.93 -35.40
CA LEU A 139 19.92 4.74 -36.54
C LEU A 139 20.56 3.88 -37.61
N MET A 140 20.40 4.29 -38.87
CA MET A 140 20.99 3.67 -40.04
C MET A 140 21.71 4.71 -40.88
N ASP A 141 22.88 4.34 -41.40
CA ASP A 141 23.57 5.15 -42.39
C ASP A 141 22.85 5.02 -43.74
N PRO A 142 22.38 6.13 -44.33
CA PRO A 142 21.59 6.08 -45.56
C PRO A 142 22.41 5.69 -46.79
N ASN A 143 23.74 5.82 -46.77
CA ASN A 143 24.57 5.49 -47.92
C ASN A 143 24.83 3.99 -48.01
N ILE A 144 25.19 3.38 -46.88
CA ILE A 144 25.58 1.97 -46.79
C ILE A 144 24.45 1.06 -46.29
N HIS A 145 23.31 1.63 -45.88
CA HIS A 145 22.13 0.91 -45.39
C HIS A 145 22.41 0.01 -44.17
N THR A 146 23.47 0.31 -43.41
CA THR A 146 23.82 -0.42 -42.19
C THR A 146 23.34 0.32 -40.95
N CYS A 147 22.75 -0.43 -40.01
CA CYS A 147 22.39 0.09 -38.70
C CYS A 147 23.63 0.32 -37.82
N LEU A 148 23.63 1.39 -37.02
CA LEU A 148 24.60 1.53 -35.94
C LEU A 148 24.44 0.37 -34.95
N GLU A 149 25.54 -0.16 -34.44
CA GLU A 149 25.52 -1.34 -33.54
C GLU A 149 24.63 -1.10 -32.30
N ARG A 150 24.62 0.13 -31.77
CA ARG A 150 23.89 0.47 -30.54
C ARG A 150 22.84 1.55 -30.78
N PRO A 151 21.66 1.42 -30.14
CA PRO A 151 20.69 2.51 -30.08
C PRO A 151 21.30 3.76 -29.44
N VAL A 152 20.95 4.93 -29.97
CA VAL A 152 21.46 6.22 -29.50
C VAL A 152 20.38 6.95 -28.71
N HIS A 153 20.75 7.50 -27.56
CA HIS A 153 19.83 8.28 -26.74
C HIS A 153 19.49 9.62 -27.40
N LEU A 154 18.20 9.99 -27.42
CA LEU A 154 17.67 11.25 -27.99
C LEU A 154 18.39 12.53 -27.52
N LYS A 155 18.99 12.53 -26.31
CA LYS A 155 19.77 13.67 -25.79
C LYS A 155 21.05 13.95 -26.59
N ASN A 156 21.54 12.96 -27.33
CA ASN A 156 22.79 13.01 -28.10
C ASN A 156 22.53 13.22 -29.60
N ILE A 157 21.30 13.57 -29.97
CA ILE A 157 20.84 13.63 -31.34
C ILE A 157 20.23 15.00 -31.62
N ILE A 158 20.48 15.53 -32.81
CA ILE A 158 19.84 16.74 -33.33
C ILE A 158 19.14 16.44 -34.65
N LYS A 159 17.99 17.07 -34.90
CA LYS A 159 17.31 16.98 -36.21
C LYS A 159 18.22 17.54 -37.30
N PHE A 160 18.29 16.84 -38.42
CA PHE A 160 18.97 17.32 -39.61
C PHE A 160 17.95 18.01 -40.51
N ASN A 161 18.00 19.34 -40.56
CA ASN A 161 17.18 20.12 -41.47
C ASN A 161 17.93 20.24 -42.79
N THR A 162 17.38 19.70 -43.87
CA THR A 162 17.79 20.03 -45.24
C THR A 162 17.17 21.39 -45.59
N THR A 163 18.02 22.42 -45.68
CA THR A 163 17.63 23.73 -46.22
C THR A 163 17.53 23.68 -47.72
#